data_AF-A0A560SEL9-F1
#
_entry.id   AF-A0A560SEL9-F1
#
_cell.length_a   1.000
_cell.length_b   1.000
_cell.length_c   1.000
_cell.angle_alpha   90.00
_cell.angle_beta   90.00
_cell.angle_gamma   90.00
#
_symmetry.space_group_name_H-M   'P 1'
#
loop_
_entity.id
_entity.type
_entity.pdbx_description
1 polymer ?
#
loop_
_entity_poly.entity_id
_entity_poly.type
_entity_poly.pdbx_seq_one_letter_code
_entity_poly.pdbx_strand_id
1 'polypeptide(L)'
;MPLPSTFLGVTVKQLLVLVTVGCVAAYLFSNHDESTPENLELEAFILSQEQVVEHIGTVLGMTLVKQVVAYPGYNAPGYKRLMYEVEGERGRLMVTLKQVDGGQGPELTEIRSP
;
A
#
# COMPACT_ATOMS: atom_id res chain seq x y z
N MET A 1 -1.65 -22.99 48.11
CA MET A 1 -2.72 -21.95 48.12
C MET A 1 -2.70 -21.27 46.75
N PRO A 2 -3.80 -21.20 46.00
CA PRO A 2 -3.79 -20.59 44.67
C PRO A 2 -3.73 -19.07 44.82
N LEU A 3 -2.77 -18.45 44.14
CA LEU A 3 -2.61 -16.99 44.10
C LEU A 3 -3.84 -16.35 43.42
N PRO A 4 -4.37 -15.23 43.95
CA PRO A 4 -5.51 -14.56 43.37
C PRO A 4 -5.17 -14.04 41.96
N SER A 5 -5.85 -14.58 40.95
CA SER A 5 -5.68 -14.32 39.51
C SER A 5 -6.42 -13.03 39.07
N THR A 6 -6.34 -12.00 39.89
CA THR A 6 -7.01 -10.71 39.67
C THR A 6 -5.98 -9.59 39.77
N PHE A 7 -5.68 -8.97 38.63
CA PHE A 7 -4.84 -7.77 38.56
C PHE A 7 -5.73 -6.66 38.02
N LEU A 8 -5.80 -5.51 38.71
CA LEU A 8 -6.63 -4.36 38.32
C LEU A 8 -8.13 -4.65 38.13
N GLY A 9 -8.71 -5.57 38.92
CA GLY A 9 -10.14 -5.91 38.84
C GLY A 9 -10.54 -6.72 37.60
N VAL A 10 -9.57 -7.15 36.80
CA VAL A 10 -9.76 -7.95 35.59
C VAL A 10 -9.16 -9.33 35.80
N THR A 11 -9.86 -10.38 35.37
CA THR A 11 -9.34 -11.75 35.46
C THR A 11 -8.25 -11.97 34.39
N VAL A 12 -7.23 -12.78 34.69
CA VAL A 12 -6.15 -13.10 33.72
C VAL A 12 -6.71 -13.63 32.40
N LYS A 13 -7.84 -14.36 32.44
CA LYS A 13 -8.54 -14.84 31.24
C LYS A 13 -9.04 -13.69 30.36
N GLN A 14 -9.60 -12.64 30.94
CA GLN A 14 -10.08 -11.46 30.20
C GLN A 14 -8.92 -10.69 29.57
N LEU A 15 -7.80 -10.55 30.29
CA LEU A 15 -6.58 -9.93 29.75
C LEU A 15 -6.03 -10.71 28.54
N LEU A 16 -5.97 -12.03 28.65
CA LEU A 16 -5.51 -12.90 27.56
C LEU A 16 -6.41 -12.78 26.32
N VAL A 17 -7.74 -12.78 26.52
CA VAL A 17 -8.70 -12.58 25.43
C VAL A 17 -8.49 -11.23 24.75
N LEU A 18 -8.35 -10.15 25.52
CA LEU A 18 -8.16 -8.80 24.98
C LEU A 18 -6.89 -8.67 24.16
N VAL A 19 -5.78 -9.26 24.63
CA VAL A 19 -4.51 -9.31 23.89
C VAL A 19 -4.68 -10.09 22.59
N THR A 20 -5.30 -11.28 22.62
CA THR A 20 -5.50 -12.07 21.40
C THR A 20 -6.36 -11.35 20.37
N VAL A 21 -7.45 -10.69 20.78
CA VAL A 21 -8.31 -9.92 19.88
C VAL A 21 -7.57 -8.70 19.33
N GLY A 22 -6.78 -8.01 20.16
CA GLY A 22 -5.94 -6.90 19.73
C GLY A 22 -4.88 -7.31 18.70
N CYS A 23 -4.21 -8.45 18.90
CA CYS A 23 -3.24 -8.99 17.94
C CYS A 23 -3.90 -9.39 16.61
N VAL A 24 -5.07 -10.03 16.64
CA VAL A 24 -5.80 -10.40 15.41
C VAL A 24 -6.27 -9.15 14.67
N ALA A 25 -6.80 -8.15 15.37
CA ALA A 25 -7.20 -6.89 14.76
C ALA A 25 -5.99 -6.19 14.11
N ALA A 26 -4.87 -6.06 14.82
CA ALA A 26 -3.65 -5.45 14.27
C ALA A 26 -3.14 -6.21 13.04
N TYR A 27 -3.18 -7.54 13.06
CA TYR A 27 -2.78 -8.37 11.91
C TYR A 27 -3.70 -8.16 10.69
N LEU A 28 -5.01 -8.09 10.89
CA LEU A 28 -5.97 -7.84 9.81
C LEU A 28 -5.82 -6.43 9.24
N PHE A 29 -5.67 -5.41 10.09
CA PHE A 29 -5.46 -4.03 9.64
C PHE A 29 -4.13 -3.87 8.88
N SER A 30 -3.06 -4.52 9.33
CA SER A 30 -1.76 -4.45 8.64
C SER A 30 -1.77 -5.10 7.25
N ASN A 31 -2.57 -6.14 7.03
CA ASN A 31 -2.74 -6.74 5.68
C ASN A 31 -3.66 -5.90 4.78
N HIS A 32 -4.53 -5.08 5.37
CA HIS A 32 -5.46 -4.25 4.60
C HIS A 32 -4.76 -3.04 3.95
N ASP A 33 -3.65 -2.57 4.51
CA ASP A 33 -2.85 -1.47 3.94
C ASP A 33 -2.27 -1.81 2.55
N GLU A 34 -1.93 -3.08 2.28
CA GLU A 34 -1.47 -3.54 0.95
C GLU A 34 -2.59 -3.48 -0.09
N SER A 35 -3.84 -3.75 0.31
CA SER A 35 -5.01 -3.84 -0.58
C SER A 35 -5.94 -2.63 -0.47
N THR A 36 -5.38 -1.45 -0.23
CA THR A 36 -6.17 -0.21 -0.21
C THR A 36 -6.81 0.03 -1.59
N PRO A 37 -8.07 0.50 -1.66
CA PRO A 37 -8.78 0.72 -2.92
C PRO A 37 -8.05 1.71 -3.85
N GLU A 38 -7.28 2.65 -3.29
CA GLU A 38 -6.39 3.53 -4.06
C GLU A 38 -5.36 2.73 -4.86
N ASN A 39 -4.73 1.69 -4.28
CA ASN A 39 -3.79 0.82 -4.99
C ASN A 39 -4.45 0.06 -6.14
N LEU A 40 -5.72 -0.37 -5.97
CA LEU A 40 -6.47 -1.08 -7.01
C LEU A 40 -6.81 -0.18 -8.20
N GLU A 41 -7.17 1.08 -7.94
CA GLU A 41 -7.38 2.07 -9.01
C GLU A 41 -6.09 2.40 -9.75
N LEU A 42 -4.97 2.52 -9.01
CA LEU A 42 -3.63 2.73 -9.56
C LEU A 42 -3.15 1.53 -10.40
N GLU A 43 -3.43 0.31 -9.96
CA GLU A 43 -3.15 -0.92 -10.70
C GLU A 43 -3.96 -1.01 -11.98
N ALA A 44 -5.27 -0.77 -11.92
CA ALA A 44 -6.12 -0.71 -13.11
C ALA A 44 -5.66 0.39 -14.08
N PHE A 45 -5.22 1.54 -13.55
CA PHE A 45 -4.63 2.60 -14.35
C PHE A 45 -3.34 2.15 -15.03
N ILE A 46 -2.41 1.51 -14.33
CA ILE A 46 -1.17 0.98 -14.94
C ILE A 46 -1.48 -0.06 -16.02
N LEU A 47 -2.45 -0.95 -15.78
CA LEU A 47 -2.90 -1.95 -16.74
C LEU A 47 -3.57 -1.34 -17.97
N SER A 48 -4.24 -0.19 -17.82
CA SER A 48 -4.85 0.54 -18.94
C SER A 48 -3.82 1.23 -19.84
N GLN A 49 -2.57 1.38 -19.38
CA GLN A 49 -1.51 2.01 -20.16
C GLN A 49 -0.91 0.99 -21.12
N GLU A 50 -1.24 1.14 -22.40
CA GLU A 50 -0.83 0.24 -23.50
C GLU A 50 0.68 0.01 -23.56
N GLN A 51 1.49 1.03 -23.20
CA GLN A 51 2.95 0.95 -23.16
C GLN A 51 3.50 -0.04 -22.12
N VAL A 52 2.76 -0.27 -21.02
CA VAL A 52 3.16 -1.23 -19.99
C VAL A 52 2.88 -2.65 -20.49
N VAL A 53 1.68 -2.89 -21.02
CA VAL A 53 1.28 -4.18 -21.57
C VAL A 53 2.14 -4.58 -22.77
N GLU A 54 2.53 -3.62 -23.62
CA GLU A 54 3.42 -3.87 -24.75
C GLU A 54 4.81 -4.36 -24.29
N HIS A 55 5.33 -3.78 -23.20
CA HIS A 55 6.70 -4.04 -22.75
C HIS A 55 6.85 -5.32 -21.93
N ILE A 56 5.89 -5.62 -21.04
CA ILE A 56 5.98 -6.77 -20.12
C ILE A 56 4.93 -7.86 -20.36
N GLY A 57 3.97 -7.64 -21.26
CA GLY A 57 2.88 -8.59 -21.54
C GLY A 57 1.83 -8.60 -20.42
N THR A 58 1.31 -9.78 -20.09
CA THR A 58 0.39 -9.95 -18.95
C THR A 58 1.12 -9.61 -17.66
N VAL A 59 0.52 -8.75 -16.83
CA VAL A 59 1.04 -8.43 -15.50
C VAL A 59 0.78 -9.62 -14.56
N LEU A 60 1.85 -10.13 -13.97
CA LEU A 60 1.84 -11.22 -12.99
C LEU A 60 1.78 -10.69 -11.55
N GLY A 61 2.33 -9.50 -11.31
CA GLY A 61 2.28 -8.86 -10.00
C GLY A 61 2.74 -7.42 -10.03
N MET A 62 2.25 -6.64 -9.07
CA MET A 62 2.69 -5.28 -8.81
C MET A 62 3.13 -5.15 -7.36
N THR A 63 4.28 -4.51 -7.14
CA THR A 63 4.80 -4.26 -5.80
C THR A 63 5.19 -2.80 -5.67
N LEU A 64 4.64 -2.13 -4.65
CA LEU A 64 5.04 -0.77 -4.31
C LEU A 64 6.46 -0.80 -3.71
N VAL A 65 7.44 -0.32 -4.47
CA VAL A 65 8.85 -0.27 -4.04
C VAL A 65 9.11 0.96 -3.19
N LYS A 66 8.48 2.09 -3.52
CA LYS A 66 8.72 3.35 -2.81
C LYS A 66 7.55 4.31 -2.92
N GLN A 67 7.23 4.95 -1.81
CA GLN A 67 6.31 6.08 -1.75
C GLN A 67 7.03 7.30 -1.17
N VAL A 68 6.94 8.44 -1.87
CA VAL A 68 7.49 9.72 -1.43
C VAL A 68 6.37 10.75 -1.41
N VAL A 69 6.10 11.32 -0.23
CA VAL A 69 5.14 12.43 -0.09
C VAL A 69 5.93 13.72 0.02
N ALA A 70 5.61 14.70 -0.82
CA ALA A 70 6.26 16.00 -0.85
C ALA A 70 5.22 17.10 -0.67
N TYR A 71 5.49 18.03 0.25
CA TYR A 71 4.69 19.24 0.46
C TYR A 71 5.53 20.47 0.09
N PRO A 72 5.52 20.90 -1.18
CA PRO A 72 6.33 21.99 -1.68
C PRO A 72 5.80 23.38 -1.23
N GLY A 73 5.81 23.65 0.08
CA GLY A 73 5.60 24.99 0.64
C GLY A 73 4.28 25.69 0.29
N TYR A 74 4.21 27.00 0.54
CA TYR A 74 2.96 27.79 0.53
C TYR A 74 2.26 27.92 -0.83
N ASN A 75 2.94 27.67 -1.95
CA ASN A 75 2.45 28.01 -3.30
C ASN A 75 2.31 26.80 -4.25
N ALA A 76 2.56 25.58 -3.79
CA ALA A 76 2.39 24.39 -4.62
C ALA A 76 1.66 23.28 -3.85
N PRO A 77 0.72 22.58 -4.51
CA PRO A 77 -0.01 21.49 -3.88
C PRO A 77 0.96 20.37 -3.50
N GLY A 78 0.64 19.69 -2.40
CA GLY A 78 1.31 18.45 -2.03
C GLY A 78 1.20 17.42 -3.16
N TYR A 79 2.19 16.56 -3.29
CA TYR A 79 2.10 15.44 -4.21
C TYR A 79 2.72 14.18 -3.61
N LYS A 80 2.10 13.05 -3.91
CA LYS A 80 2.64 11.71 -3.65
C LYS A 80 3.28 11.19 -4.93
N ARG A 81 4.51 10.69 -4.83
CA ARG A 81 5.21 9.98 -5.90
C ARG A 81 5.33 8.52 -5.51
N LEU A 82 4.69 7.65 -6.28
CA LEU A 82 4.64 6.21 -6.05
C LEU A 82 5.50 5.52 -7.11
N MET A 83 6.34 4.58 -6.70
CA MET A 83 7.17 3.76 -7.58
C MET A 83 6.75 2.31 -7.44
N TYR A 84 6.24 1.74 -8.51
CA TYR A 84 5.82 0.35 -8.60
C TYR A 84 6.80 -0.44 -9.46
N GLU A 85 7.22 -1.60 -8.97
CA GLU A 85 7.80 -2.64 -9.79
C GLU A 85 6.64 -3.50 -10.31
N VAL A 86 6.49 -3.49 -11.64
CA VAL A 86 5.48 -4.27 -12.34
C VAL A 86 6.19 -5.46 -12.97
N GLU A 87 5.86 -6.65 -12.48
CA GLU A 87 6.35 -7.91 -13.02
C GLU A 87 5.32 -8.47 -14.01
N GLY A 88 5.76 -8.76 -15.23
CA GLY A 88 4.95 -9.40 -16.25
C GLY A 88 5.65 -10.60 -16.85
N GLU A 89 4.94 -11.32 -17.72
CA GLU A 89 5.42 -12.54 -18.37
C GLU A 89 6.76 -12.37 -19.10
N ARG A 90 7.01 -11.18 -19.66
CA ARG A 90 8.19 -10.89 -20.49
C ARG A 90 9.31 -10.17 -19.75
N GLY A 91 9.11 -9.82 -18.48
CA GLY A 91 10.12 -9.11 -17.70
C GLY A 91 9.53 -8.20 -16.63
N ARG A 92 10.34 -7.25 -16.19
CA ARG A 92 10.00 -6.32 -15.10
C ARG A 92 10.11 -4.89 -15.59
N LEU A 93 9.23 -4.03 -15.11
CA LEU A 93 9.18 -2.62 -15.47
C LEU A 93 9.01 -1.76 -14.21
N MET A 94 9.78 -0.69 -14.09
CA MET A 94 9.61 0.27 -13.00
C MET A 94 8.71 1.41 -13.49
N VAL A 95 7.59 1.60 -12.81
CA VAL A 95 6.56 2.58 -13.15
C VAL A 95 6.49 3.62 -12.04
N THR A 96 6.66 4.90 -12.40
CA THR A 96 6.59 6.01 -11.44
C THR A 96 5.35 6.86 -11.70
N LEU A 97 4.47 6.91 -10.71
CA LEU A 97 3.23 7.66 -10.71
C LEU A 97 3.37 8.88 -9.82
N LYS A 98 2.77 10.00 -10.24
CA LYS A 98 2.66 11.22 -9.45
C LYS A 98 1.18 11.53 -9.25
N GLN A 99 0.75 11.55 -7.99
CA GLN A 99 -0.58 11.94 -7.59
C GLN A 99 -0.48 13.30 -6.89
N VAL A 100 -1.16 14.32 -7.43
CA VAL A 100 -1.20 15.65 -6.82
C VAL A 100 -2.40 15.73 -5.87
N ASP A 101 -2.20 16.26 -4.67
CA ASP A 101 -3.27 16.46 -3.70
C ASP A 101 -4.30 17.44 -4.27
N GLY A 102 -5.54 16.97 -4.47
CA GLY A 102 -6.63 17.73 -5.08
C GLY A 102 -6.63 17.75 -6.63
N GLY A 103 -5.78 16.95 -7.28
CA GLY A 103 -5.73 16.80 -8.74
C GLY A 103 -6.77 15.80 -9.29
N GLN A 104 -6.95 15.80 -10.62
CA GLN A 104 -7.94 14.97 -11.34
C GLN A 104 -7.58 13.47 -11.45
N GLY A 105 -6.45 13.02 -10.92
CA GLY A 105 -6.06 11.61 -10.94
C GLY A 105 -4.54 11.41 -10.88
N PRO A 106 -4.09 10.15 -10.80
CA PRO A 106 -2.67 9.82 -10.86
C PRO A 106 -2.13 10.00 -12.28
N GLU A 107 -1.00 10.69 -12.41
CA GLU A 107 -0.31 10.89 -13.69
C GLU A 107 0.92 9.97 -13.77
N LEU A 108 1.01 9.18 -14.85
CA LEU A 108 2.19 8.41 -15.16
C LEU A 108 3.31 9.35 -15.59
N THR A 109 4.33 9.49 -14.75
CA THR A 109 5.42 10.45 -14.99
C THR A 109 6.63 9.79 -15.66
N GLU A 110 6.90 8.52 -15.36
CA GLU A 110 8.10 7.86 -15.86
C GLU A 110 7.90 6.34 -15.98
N ILE A 111 8.35 5.79 -17.11
CA ILE A 111 8.47 4.36 -17.35
C ILE A 111 9.96 4.07 -17.53
N ARG A 112 10.54 3.22 -16.68
CA ARG A 112 11.92 2.75 -16.84
C ARG A 112 11.95 1.24 -17.00
N SER A 113 12.50 0.80 -18.12
CA SER A 113 12.97 -0.56 -18.27
C SER A 113 14.31 -0.72 -17.52
N PRO A 114 14.52 -1.85 -16.82
CA PRO A 114 15.79 -2.17 -16.19
C PRO A 114 16.95 -2.30 -17.18
#